data_AF-A0A928KJM3-F1
#
_entry.id   AF-A0A928KJM3-F1
#
_cell.length_a   1.000
_cell.length_b   1.000
_cell.length_c   1.000
_cell.angle_alpha   90.00
_cell.angle_beta   90.00
_cell.angle_gamma   90.00
#
_symmetry.space_group_name_H-M   'P 1'
#
loop_
_entity.id
_entity.type
_entity.pdbx_description
1 polymer ?
#
loop_
_entity_poly.entity_id
_entity_poly.type
_entity_poly.pdbx_seq_one_letter_code
_entity_poly.pdbx_strand_id
1 'polypeptide(L)'
;MARRKKSTKEIIEQGLMKLATGDVSDAVSLLYLSDEEAMEKLPKLNLFNVSEIKRPKGGGLEIKFFDRIKAFERLGEVQNSTVGEELGFYQALEKSIENAGGDFPQYD
;
A
#
# COMPACT_ATOMS: atom_id res chain seq x y z
N MET A 1 -13.90 -5.32 -25.11
CA MET A 1 -12.54 -4.86 -24.75
C MET A 1 -11.94 -5.86 -23.76
N ALA A 2 -10.73 -6.38 -24.02
CA ALA A 2 -10.10 -7.38 -23.16
C ALA A 2 -9.58 -6.73 -21.86
N ARG A 3 -9.84 -7.36 -20.71
CA ARG A 3 -9.41 -6.86 -19.39
C ARG A 3 -7.88 -7.04 -19.25
N ARG A 4 -7.14 -5.93 -19.14
CA ARG A 4 -5.70 -5.97 -18.84
C ARG A 4 -5.45 -6.61 -17.47
N LYS A 5 -4.48 -7.52 -17.40
CA LYS A 5 -4.02 -8.11 -16.13
C LYS A 5 -3.22 -7.05 -15.36
N LYS A 6 -3.55 -6.85 -14.08
CA LYS A 6 -2.81 -5.92 -13.20
C LYS A 6 -1.40 -6.46 -12.94
N SER A 7 -0.40 -5.58 -12.93
CA SER A 7 0.96 -5.94 -12.56
C SER A 7 1.05 -6.23 -11.05
N THR A 8 2.09 -6.94 -10.62
CA THR A 8 2.33 -7.19 -9.19
C THR A 8 2.45 -5.89 -8.40
N LYS A 9 3.11 -4.87 -8.97
CA LYS A 9 3.23 -3.54 -8.35
C LYS A 9 1.86 -2.90 -8.12
N GLU A 10 1.00 -2.90 -9.14
CA GLU A 10 -0.35 -2.35 -9.05
C GLU A 10 -1.21 -3.08 -8.01
N ILE A 11 -1.02 -4.39 -7.85
CA ILE A 11 -1.73 -5.18 -6.84
C ILE A 11 -1.25 -4.81 -5.42
N ILE A 12 0.06 -4.67 -5.23
CA ILE A 12 0.66 -4.26 -3.94
C ILE A 12 0.20 -2.86 -3.55
N GLU A 13 0.30 -1.88 -4.47
CA GLU A 13 -0.12 -0.50 -4.23
C GLU A 13 -1.60 -0.43 -3.87
N GLN A 14 -2.47 -1.15 -4.58
CA GLN A 14 -3.90 -1.18 -4.28
C GLN A 14 -4.19 -1.81 -2.92
N GLY A 15 -3.47 -2.88 -2.56
CA GLY A 15 -3.58 -3.52 -1.25
C GLY A 15 -3.17 -2.58 -0.11
N LEU A 16 -2.00 -1.94 -0.24
CA LEU A 16 -1.48 -0.99 0.74
C LEU A 16 -2.38 0.24 0.86
N MET A 17 -2.86 0.78 -0.25
CA MET A 17 -3.79 1.92 -0.25
C MET A 17 -5.09 1.54 0.47
N LYS A 18 -5.61 0.34 0.21
CA LYS A 18 -6.82 -0.15 0.89
C LYS A 18 -6.59 -0.33 2.40
N LEU A 19 -5.41 -0.76 2.84
CA LEU A 19 -5.05 -0.83 4.26
C LEU A 19 -4.93 0.57 4.89
N ALA A 20 -4.30 1.50 4.18
CA ALA A 20 -4.02 2.84 4.68
C ALA A 20 -5.29 3.69 4.84
N THR A 21 -6.25 3.57 3.92
CA THR A 21 -7.44 4.43 3.85
C THR A 21 -8.77 3.72 4.06
N GLY A 22 -8.77 2.40 4.24
CA GLY A 22 -10.01 1.62 4.29
C GLY A 22 -10.84 1.88 5.56
N ASP A 23 -12.16 1.77 5.41
CA ASP A 23 -13.11 1.83 6.51
C ASP A 23 -13.01 0.58 7.42
N VAL A 24 -13.45 0.73 8.67
CA VAL A 24 -13.52 -0.32 9.70
C VAL A 24 -14.94 -0.52 10.25
N SER A 25 -15.94 0.20 9.74
CA SER A 25 -17.33 0.13 10.21
C SER A 25 -17.87 -1.31 10.29
N ASP A 26 -17.61 -2.14 9.28
CA ASP A 26 -18.06 -3.53 9.28
C ASP A 26 -17.43 -4.35 10.42
N ALA A 27 -16.15 -4.16 10.69
CA ALA A 27 -15.47 -4.82 11.80
C ALA A 27 -16.00 -4.30 13.15
N VAL A 28 -16.25 -3.00 13.27
CA VAL A 28 -16.84 -2.39 14.47
C VAL A 28 -18.27 -2.88 14.69
N SER A 29 -19.03 -3.12 13.62
CA SER A 29 -20.41 -3.63 13.72
C SER A 29 -20.49 -4.98 14.43
N LEU A 30 -19.45 -5.82 14.31
CA LEU A 30 -19.36 -7.12 14.99
C LEU A 30 -19.42 -7.01 16.52
N LEU A 31 -19.09 -5.86 17.11
CA LEU A 31 -19.17 -5.64 18.56
C LEU A 31 -20.61 -5.57 19.08
N TYR A 32 -21.59 -5.38 18.19
CA TYR A 32 -22.99 -5.15 18.55
C TYR A 32 -23.94 -6.27 18.10
N LEU A 33 -23.44 -7.25 17.34
CA LEU A 33 -24.24 -8.34 16.80
C LEU A 33 -24.27 -9.52 17.77
N SER A 34 -25.39 -10.25 17.79
CA SER A 34 -25.40 -11.60 18.38
C SER A 34 -24.50 -12.53 17.56
N ASP A 35 -24.14 -13.69 18.13
CA ASP A 35 -23.32 -14.67 17.43
C ASP A 35 -24.04 -15.23 16.18
N GLU A 36 -25.35 -15.45 16.25
CA GLU A 36 -26.17 -15.88 15.12
C GLU A 36 -26.19 -14.81 14.01
N GLU A 37 -26.44 -13.55 14.37
CA GLU A 37 -26.46 -12.44 13.40
C GLU A 37 -25.08 -12.21 12.76
N ALA A 38 -24.02 -12.33 13.56
CA ALA A 38 -22.65 -12.20 13.08
C ALA A 38 -22.34 -13.29 12.04
N MET A 39 -22.72 -14.55 12.31
CA MET A 39 -22.51 -15.67 11.38
C MET A 39 -23.29 -15.51 10.07
N GLU A 40 -24.52 -14.98 10.13
CA GLU A 40 -25.30 -14.71 8.92
C GLU A 40 -24.70 -13.58 8.07
N LYS A 41 -24.22 -12.50 8.73
CA LYS A 41 -23.67 -11.32 8.05
C LYS A 41 -22.23 -11.49 7.59
N LEU A 42 -21.45 -12.36 8.24
CA LEU A 42 -20.00 -12.53 8.02
C LEU A 42 -19.58 -12.57 6.53
N PRO A 43 -20.27 -13.28 5.62
CA PRO A 43 -19.87 -13.35 4.21
C PRO A 43 -19.95 -12.01 3.46
N LYS A 44 -20.69 -11.03 3.99
CA LYS A 44 -20.91 -9.72 3.38
C LYS A 44 -20.02 -8.62 3.98
N LEU A 45 -19.37 -8.89 5.11
CA LEU A 45 -18.57 -7.89 5.83
C LEU A 45 -17.20 -7.70 5.17
N ASN A 46 -16.79 -6.45 5.03
CA ASN A 46 -15.44 -6.07 4.62
C ASN A 46 -14.50 -6.03 5.83
N LEU A 47 -13.82 -7.16 6.08
CA LEU A 47 -12.86 -7.29 7.17
C LEU A 47 -11.40 -7.09 6.72
N PHE A 48 -11.17 -6.43 5.58
CA PHE A 48 -9.84 -6.32 4.97
C PHE A 48 -8.78 -5.68 5.89
N ASN A 49 -9.19 -4.73 6.73
CA ASN A 49 -8.30 -4.03 7.66
C ASN A 49 -8.00 -4.80 8.95
N VAL A 50 -8.66 -5.94 9.16
CA VAL A 50 -8.55 -6.71 10.40
C VAL A 50 -7.35 -7.65 10.32
N SER A 51 -6.46 -7.55 11.29
CA SER A 51 -5.29 -8.43 11.43
C SER A 51 -5.57 -9.62 12.34
N GLU A 52 -6.49 -9.48 13.31
CA GLU A 52 -6.81 -10.52 14.29
C GLU A 52 -8.22 -10.30 14.86
N ILE A 53 -8.96 -11.39 15.08
CA ILE A 53 -10.22 -11.42 15.83
C ILE A 53 -10.11 -12.51 16.89
N LYS A 54 -10.44 -12.21 18.15
CA LYS A 54 -10.41 -13.17 19.27
C LYS A 54 -11.58 -12.99 20.22
N ARG A 55 -11.98 -14.10 20.84
CA ARG A 55 -12.93 -14.14 21.97
C ARG A 55 -12.21 -14.65 23.22
N PRO A 56 -11.60 -13.77 24.03
CA PRO A 56 -11.01 -14.14 25.31
C PRO A 56 -12.00 -14.85 26.23
N LYS A 57 -11.48 -15.58 27.24
CA LYS A 57 -12.26 -16.37 28.22
C LYS A 57 -13.31 -15.56 29.00
N GLY A 58 -13.23 -14.22 28.98
CA GLY A 58 -14.22 -13.32 29.58
C GLY A 58 -15.42 -12.99 28.69
N GLY A 59 -15.56 -13.61 27.51
CA GLY A 59 -16.71 -13.42 26.62
C GLY A 59 -16.70 -12.13 25.79
N GLY A 60 -15.71 -11.25 25.98
CA GLY A 60 -15.51 -10.08 25.14
C GLY A 60 -15.05 -10.45 23.72
N LEU A 61 -15.24 -9.53 22.77
CA LEU A 61 -14.71 -9.62 21.41
C LEU A 61 -13.56 -8.61 21.26
N GLU A 62 -12.40 -9.09 20.85
CA GLU A 62 -11.22 -8.27 20.56
C GLU A 62 -10.94 -8.28 19.05
N ILE A 63 -10.79 -7.10 18.46
CA ILE A 63 -10.48 -6.91 17.04
C ILE A 63 -9.23 -6.04 16.95
N LYS A 64 -8.21 -6.52 16.24
CA LYS A 64 -7.00 -5.74 15.92
C LYS A 64 -6.99 -5.37 14.45
N PHE A 65 -6.48 -4.18 14.16
CA PHE A 65 -6.31 -3.67 12.80
C PHE A 65 -4.84 -3.68 12.40
N PHE A 66 -4.59 -3.75 11.10
CA PHE A 66 -3.27 -3.47 10.56
C PHE A 66 -2.85 -2.02 10.85
N ASP A 67 -1.53 -1.81 10.91
CA ASP A 67 -0.93 -0.48 11.10
C ASP A 67 -1.07 0.36 9.81
N ARG A 68 -1.89 1.41 9.88
CA ARG A 68 -2.13 2.32 8.75
C ARG A 68 -0.92 3.20 8.45
N ILE A 69 -0.19 3.63 9.47
CA ILE A 69 1.01 4.44 9.30
C ILE A 69 2.04 3.60 8.55
N LYS A 70 2.18 2.32 8.93
CA LYS A 70 3.07 1.41 8.21
C LYS A 70 2.67 1.23 6.76
N ALA A 71 1.38 1.13 6.45
CA ALA A 71 0.91 1.05 5.06
C ALA A 71 1.24 2.32 4.25
N PHE A 72 1.10 3.52 4.85
CA PHE A 72 1.50 4.78 4.21
C PHE A 72 3.01 4.89 3.97
N GLU A 73 3.84 4.49 4.93
CA GLU A 73 5.30 4.44 4.77
C GLU A 73 5.68 3.58 3.56
N ARG A 74 5.10 2.37 3.45
CA ARG A 74 5.36 1.47 2.32
C ARG A 74 4.89 2.05 0.98
N LEU A 75 3.77 2.77 0.96
CA LEU A 75 3.33 3.48 -0.26
C LEU A 75 4.33 4.55 -0.67
N GLY A 76 4.89 5.30 0.28
CA GLY A 76 5.95 6.28 0.01
C GLY A 76 7.20 5.64 -0.60
N GLU A 77 7.66 4.52 -0.04
CA GLU A 77 8.80 3.73 -0.56
C GLU A 77 8.57 3.29 -2.02
N VAL A 78 7.37 2.78 -2.33
CA VAL A 78 7.02 2.28 -3.68
C VAL A 78 6.99 3.40 -4.72
N GLN A 79 6.55 4.60 -4.33
CA GLN A 79 6.55 5.77 -5.22
C GLN A 79 7.96 6.30 -5.47
N ASN A 80 8.79 6.37 -4.43
CA ASN A 80 10.18 6.81 -4.55
C ASN A 80 11.02 5.83 -5.38
N SER A 81 10.77 4.52 -5.25
CA SER A 81 11.45 3.49 -6.06
C SER A 81 11.15 3.58 -7.57
N THR A 82 10.11 4.31 -7.97
CA THR A 82 9.80 4.56 -9.39
C THR A 82 10.34 5.86 -9.94
N VAL A 83 10.67 6.82 -9.07
CA VAL A 83 11.43 7.98 -9.48
C VAL A 83 12.87 7.50 -9.52
N GLY A 84 13.37 7.18 -10.72
CA GLY A 84 14.74 6.74 -10.92
C GLY A 84 15.71 7.85 -10.49
N GLU A 85 16.01 7.93 -9.19
CA GLU A 85 16.99 8.86 -8.63
C GLU A 85 18.37 8.62 -9.26
N GLU A 86 18.70 7.37 -9.60
CA GLU A 86 19.89 7.05 -10.38
C GLU A 86 19.84 7.68 -11.77
N LEU A 87 18.74 7.55 -12.52
CA LEU A 87 18.60 8.14 -13.86
C LEU A 87 18.58 9.68 -13.82
N GLY A 88 17.99 10.26 -12.77
CA GLY A 88 17.94 11.71 -12.58
C GLY A 88 19.32 12.32 -12.35
N PHE A 89 20.18 11.67 -11.56
CA PHE A 89 21.55 12.13 -11.33
C PHE A 89 22.42 11.99 -12.58
N TYR A 90 22.40 10.84 -13.27
CA TYR A 90 23.16 10.65 -14.51
C TYR A 90 22.68 11.61 -15.62
N GLN A 91 21.36 11.80 -15.78
CA GLN A 91 20.84 12.81 -16.72
C GLN A 91 21.22 14.23 -16.35
N ALA A 92 21.27 14.58 -15.06
CA ALA A 92 21.71 15.90 -14.62
C ALA A 92 23.21 16.13 -14.93
N LEU A 93 24.04 15.09 -14.75
CA LEU A 93 25.45 15.13 -15.13
C LEU A 93 25.62 15.27 -16.65
N GLU A 94 24.93 14.45 -17.46
CA GLU A 94 24.96 14.55 -18.93
C GLU A 94 24.58 15.96 -19.40
N LYS A 95 23.47 16.50 -18.89
CA LYS A 95 23.03 17.87 -19.20
C LYS A 95 24.02 18.95 -18.76
N SER A 96 24.76 18.71 -17.67
CA SER A 96 25.79 19.66 -17.21
C SER A 96 26.99 19.70 -18.15
N ILE A 97 27.38 18.54 -18.72
CA ILE A 97 28.48 18.42 -19.67
C ILE A 97 28.09 19.00 -21.03
N GLU A 98 26.85 18.75 -21.49
CA GLU A 98 26.31 19.35 -22.71
C GLU A 98 26.25 20.88 -22.63
N ASN A 99 25.79 21.43 -21.50
CA ASN A 99 25.74 22.88 -21.28
C ASN A 99 27.13 23.52 -21.07
N ALA A 100 28.12 22.75 -20.62
CA ALA A 100 29.49 23.23 -20.46
C ALA A 100 30.26 23.32 -21.80
N GLY A 101 29.66 22.86 -22.91
CA GLY A 101 30.25 22.95 -24.24
C GLY A 101 31.56 22.16 -24.35
N GLY A 102 31.51 20.85 -24.08
CA GLY A 102 32.66 19.95 -23.99
C GLY A 102 33.65 20.07 -25.14
N ASP A 103 34.66 20.91 -24.96
CA ASP A 103 35.90 20.90 -25.73
C ASP A 103 36.80 19.81 -25.08
N PHE A 104 36.61 18.57 -25.53
CA PHE A 104 37.42 17.46 -25.06
C PHE A 104 38.77 17.50 -25.78
N PRO A 105 39.91 17.46 -25.06
CA PRO A 105 41.21 17.35 -25.70
C PRO A 105 41.26 16.06 -26.54
N GLN A 106 41.41 16.19 -27.86
CA GLN A 106 41.84 15.07 -28.68
C GLN A 106 43.31 14.81 -28.36
N TYR A 107 43.60 13.60 -27.89
CA TYR A 107 44.97 13.10 -27.82
C TYR A 107 45.27 12.40 -29.14
N ASP A 108 46.27 12.93 -29.84
CA ASP A 108 46.85 12.34 -31.06
C ASP A 108 47.54 10.99 -30.79
#